data_AF-A0A954FX11-F1
#
_entry.id   AF-A0A954FX11-F1
#
_cell.length_a   1.000
_cell.length_b   1.000
_cell.length_c   1.000
_cell.angle_alpha   90.00
_cell.angle_beta   90.00
_cell.angle_gamma   90.00
#
_symmetry.space_group_name_H-M   'P 1'
#
loop_
_entity.id
_entity.type
_entity.pdbx_description
1 polymer ?
#
loop_
_entity_poly.entity_id
_entity_poly.type
_entity_poly.pdbx_seq_one_letter_code
_entity_poly.pdbx_strand_id
1 'polypeptide(L)'
;MNTLHNAASPRLFFRRFLYLVIVALVSSGTVMAEEAQTPVSFVNDVIPVLTKAGCNMGVCHAKAGGGQNGFQLSVLGFEPLEDYDSIVKEGHGRRLFPSAPKKSLLLTKASGETPHGGGNRLPRGSEGYRLIQKWIEEGSIYATGKEPTLLSVEVQPERGLVSMGEEQQLKAIAKYSDGSVRDITRLALYESNLKNMADVSEQGLVKVHDIPGKVAVMVRYHGKIAVFTAAIPLGAPIQSVPAEKNFIDKHVFANLKELGIPPSPVCDDATFLRRVTLDICGRFPTQKETEAFLASTDANKRDQVVETLLRSPNYADYFASKWTPVLKNRRDAASDITSNFAFHAWIRDSLLANV
;
A
#
# COMPACT_ATOMS: atom_id res chain seq x y z
N MET A 1 -8.88 -83.74 7.28
CA MET A 1 -9.99 -84.46 6.62
C MET A 1 -10.33 -83.72 5.34
N ASN A 2 -10.75 -84.45 4.28
CA ASN A 2 -11.21 -83.94 2.97
C ASN A 2 -10.17 -83.05 2.24
N THR A 3 -9.33 -83.46 1.27
CA THR A 3 -9.31 -84.51 0.21
C THR A 3 -10.19 -84.29 -1.04
N LEU A 4 -9.52 -83.87 -2.13
CA LEU A 4 -9.70 -84.30 -3.55
C LEU A 4 -11.03 -83.90 -4.25
N HIS A 5 -11.17 -83.72 -5.58
CA HIS A 5 -10.34 -83.92 -6.81
C HIS A 5 -10.42 -82.61 -7.69
N ASN A 6 -9.87 -82.40 -8.90
CA ASN A 6 -9.07 -83.17 -9.90
C ASN A 6 -8.13 -82.19 -10.69
N ALA A 7 -7.06 -82.60 -11.39
CA ALA A 7 -6.90 -83.04 -12.80
C ALA A 7 -7.44 -82.07 -13.91
N ALA A 8 -6.76 -81.84 -15.04
CA ALA A 8 -5.54 -82.45 -15.64
C ALA A 8 -4.75 -81.40 -16.48
N SER A 9 -3.40 -81.31 -16.46
CA SER A 9 -2.40 -82.07 -17.28
C SER A 9 -2.25 -81.62 -18.77
N PRO A 10 -1.09 -81.78 -19.47
CA PRO A 10 0.32 -81.70 -19.01
C PRO A 10 1.36 -81.17 -20.07
N ARG A 11 2.66 -81.22 -19.73
CA ARG A 11 3.88 -81.32 -20.60
C ARG A 11 4.47 -80.11 -21.39
N LEU A 12 5.69 -79.73 -20.96
CA LEU A 12 6.97 -79.58 -21.72
C LEU A 12 7.22 -78.49 -22.81
N PHE A 13 8.31 -77.71 -22.54
CA PHE A 13 9.35 -77.18 -23.46
C PHE A 13 9.15 -75.99 -24.43
N PHE A 14 10.26 -75.25 -24.62
CA PHE A 14 10.62 -74.31 -25.71
C PHE A 14 9.67 -73.10 -25.96
N ARG A 15 10.10 -71.83 -25.94
CA ARG A 15 11.38 -71.19 -26.34
C ARG A 15 11.72 -69.95 -25.49
N ARG A 16 13.01 -69.62 -25.38
CA ARG A 16 13.45 -68.24 -25.06
C ARG A 16 13.25 -67.35 -26.28
N PHE A 17 12.64 -66.17 -26.10
CA PHE A 17 12.70 -65.08 -27.08
C PHE A 17 13.42 -63.89 -26.42
N LEU A 18 14.49 -63.40 -27.05
CA LEU A 18 15.31 -62.30 -26.55
C LEU A 18 14.88 -61.01 -27.27
N TYR A 19 14.11 -60.16 -26.61
CA TYR A 19 13.79 -58.83 -27.13
C TYR A 19 14.97 -57.88 -26.88
N LEU A 20 15.64 -57.48 -27.95
CA LEU A 20 16.73 -56.51 -27.92
C LEU A 20 16.15 -55.08 -27.85
N VAL A 21 16.03 -54.53 -26.63
CA VAL A 21 15.64 -53.13 -26.45
C VAL A 21 16.84 -52.23 -26.71
N ILE A 22 16.86 -51.56 -27.87
CA ILE A 22 17.86 -50.55 -28.19
C ILE A 22 17.51 -49.27 -27.42
N VAL A 23 18.22 -49.02 -26.31
CA VAL A 23 18.14 -47.75 -25.59
C VAL A 23 18.94 -46.71 -26.36
N ALA A 24 18.25 -45.89 -27.15
CA ALA A 24 18.85 -44.73 -27.79
C ALA A 24 19.15 -43.66 -26.73
N LEU A 25 20.43 -43.52 -26.36
CA LEU A 25 20.93 -42.43 -25.53
C LEU A 25 20.89 -41.11 -26.31
N VAL A 26 19.70 -40.50 -26.39
CA VAL A 26 19.57 -39.09 -26.75
C VAL A 26 20.13 -38.28 -25.59
N SER A 27 21.36 -37.84 -25.72
CA SER A 27 21.97 -36.88 -24.79
C SER A 27 21.31 -35.51 -24.98
N SER A 28 20.12 -35.33 -24.38
CA SER A 28 19.43 -34.05 -24.27
C SER A 28 20.26 -33.11 -23.40
N GLY A 29 21.26 -32.47 -24.02
CA GLY A 29 22.00 -31.38 -23.42
C GLY A 29 21.02 -30.27 -23.07
N THR A 30 20.70 -30.17 -21.78
CA THR A 30 19.97 -29.04 -21.22
C THR A 30 20.91 -27.84 -21.28
N VAL A 31 20.87 -27.14 -22.41
CA VAL A 31 21.37 -25.78 -22.50
C VAL A 31 20.53 -24.97 -21.51
N MET A 32 21.06 -24.79 -20.31
CA MET A 32 20.61 -23.73 -19.42
C MET A 32 20.78 -22.45 -20.21
N ALA A 33 19.67 -21.89 -20.66
CA ALA A 33 19.67 -20.57 -21.28
C ALA A 33 20.20 -19.61 -20.24
N GLU A 34 21.38 -19.06 -20.49
CA GLU A 34 21.95 -18.00 -19.68
C GLU A 34 20.91 -16.87 -19.62
N GLU A 35 20.51 -16.45 -18.41
CA GLU A 35 19.57 -15.34 -18.25
C GLU A 35 20.23 -14.11 -18.87
N ALA A 36 19.83 -13.80 -20.11
CA ALA A 36 20.38 -12.71 -20.89
C ALA A 36 20.15 -11.41 -20.12
N GLN A 37 21.19 -10.92 -19.45
CA GLN A 37 21.06 -9.84 -18.49
C GLN A 37 20.47 -8.62 -19.20
N THR A 38 19.23 -8.29 -18.84
CA THR A 38 18.60 -7.07 -19.33
C THR A 38 19.42 -5.86 -18.87
N PRO A 39 19.70 -4.90 -19.78
CA PRO A 39 20.30 -3.63 -19.39
C PRO A 39 19.44 -2.94 -18.34
N VAL A 40 20.08 -2.21 -17.43
CA VAL A 40 19.40 -1.50 -16.35
C VAL A 40 18.58 -0.35 -16.93
N SER A 41 17.26 -0.40 -16.78
CA SER A 41 16.36 0.66 -17.24
C SER A 41 16.46 1.86 -16.29
N PHE A 42 16.64 3.07 -16.83
CA PHE A 42 16.57 4.27 -15.98
C PHE A 42 15.18 4.39 -15.33
N VAL A 43 14.14 4.15 -16.13
CA VAL A 43 12.72 4.28 -15.73
C VAL A 43 12.34 3.19 -14.73
N ASN A 44 12.48 1.91 -15.09
CA ASN A 44 12.00 0.79 -14.29
C ASN A 44 12.93 0.41 -13.13
N ASP A 45 14.24 0.71 -13.21
CA ASP A 45 15.22 0.20 -12.24
C ASP A 45 15.94 1.32 -11.46
N VAL A 46 16.39 2.40 -12.10
CA VAL A 46 17.10 3.50 -11.41
C VAL A 46 16.17 4.42 -10.61
N ILE A 47 15.05 4.87 -11.20
CA ILE A 47 14.09 5.75 -10.49
C ILE A 47 13.58 5.13 -9.19
N PRO A 48 13.15 3.85 -9.14
CA PRO A 48 12.73 3.22 -7.88
C PRO A 48 13.82 3.18 -6.81
N VAL A 49 15.09 3.01 -7.18
CA VAL A 49 16.21 3.11 -6.23
C VAL A 49 16.33 4.52 -5.66
N LEU A 50 16.21 5.56 -6.50
CA LEU A 50 16.24 6.96 -6.06
C LEU A 50 15.03 7.31 -5.17
N THR A 51 13.85 6.78 -5.48
CA THR A 51 12.63 6.95 -4.67
C THR A 51 12.75 6.24 -3.33
N LYS A 52 13.23 4.99 -3.30
CA LYS A 52 13.46 4.24 -2.06
C LYS A 52 14.53 4.87 -1.17
N ALA A 53 15.62 5.37 -1.75
CA ALA A 53 16.65 6.13 -1.05
C ALA A 53 16.16 7.53 -0.56
N GLY A 54 14.95 7.94 -0.95
CA GLY A 54 14.36 9.23 -0.58
C GLY A 54 14.96 10.44 -1.32
N CYS A 55 15.76 10.22 -2.36
CA CYS A 55 16.48 11.29 -3.07
C CYS A 55 15.53 12.29 -3.74
N ASN A 56 14.45 11.79 -4.34
CA ASN A 56 13.42 12.57 -5.05
C ASN A 56 12.16 12.84 -4.18
N MET A 57 12.33 12.88 -2.87
CA MET A 57 11.28 13.33 -1.93
C MET A 57 11.24 14.87 -1.85
N GLY A 58 10.09 15.43 -1.48
CA GLY A 58 9.86 16.88 -1.37
C GLY A 58 10.72 17.63 -0.33
N VAL A 59 11.49 16.92 0.48
CA VAL A 59 12.50 17.48 1.41
C VAL A 59 13.93 17.47 0.84
N CYS A 60 14.17 16.66 -0.20
CA CYS A 60 15.45 16.48 -0.87
C CYS A 60 15.40 17.09 -2.28
N HIS A 61 15.75 16.37 -3.34
CA HIS A 61 15.90 16.97 -4.68
C HIS A 61 14.58 17.30 -5.37
N ALA A 62 13.44 16.78 -4.91
CA ALA A 62 12.11 17.21 -5.37
C ALA A 62 11.50 18.33 -4.51
N LYS A 63 12.34 19.07 -3.77
CA LYS A 63 11.92 20.26 -3.03
C LYS A 63 11.40 21.34 -4.00
N ALA A 64 10.22 21.88 -3.69
CA ALA A 64 9.61 22.98 -4.43
C ALA A 64 10.55 24.21 -4.48
N GLY A 65 10.63 24.85 -5.66
CA GLY A 65 11.50 26.01 -5.90
C GLY A 65 12.93 25.68 -6.33
N GLY A 66 13.14 24.63 -7.13
CA GLY A 66 14.45 24.35 -7.77
C GLY A 66 15.25 23.18 -7.19
N GLY A 67 14.63 22.30 -6.40
CA GLY A 67 15.33 21.19 -5.75
C GLY A 67 16.36 21.64 -4.72
N GLN A 68 17.61 21.17 -4.84
CA GLN A 68 18.69 21.48 -3.92
C GLN A 68 20.00 21.77 -4.68
N ASN A 69 20.57 22.97 -4.49
CA ASN A 69 21.85 23.40 -5.08
C ASN A 69 21.95 23.22 -6.60
N GLY A 70 20.86 23.50 -7.33
CA GLY A 70 20.79 23.34 -8.77
C GLY A 70 20.75 21.89 -9.25
N PHE A 71 20.39 20.94 -8.37
CA PHE A 71 19.99 19.58 -8.73
C PHE A 71 18.54 19.35 -8.28
N GLN A 72 17.66 19.17 -9.26
CA GLN A 72 16.23 18.92 -9.07
C GLN A 72 15.90 17.50 -9.55
N LEU A 73 14.91 16.89 -8.91
CA LEU A 73 14.25 15.67 -9.36
C LEU A 73 12.74 15.88 -9.28
N SER A 74 11.97 15.13 -10.06
CA SER A 74 10.51 15.09 -10.01
C SER A 74 10.04 14.40 -8.73
N VAL A 75 8.88 14.77 -8.18
CA VAL A 75 8.39 14.17 -6.92
C VAL A 75 8.11 12.69 -7.13
N LEU A 76 8.79 11.82 -6.36
CA LEU A 76 8.70 10.35 -6.41
C LEU A 76 9.10 9.70 -7.76
N GLY A 77 9.62 10.45 -8.73
CA GLY A 77 9.92 9.96 -10.09
C GLY A 77 8.75 10.07 -11.06
N PHE A 78 7.91 11.10 -10.92
CA PHE A 78 6.74 11.35 -11.76
C PHE A 78 7.07 11.76 -13.20
N GLU A 79 8.20 12.44 -13.43
CA GLU A 79 8.68 12.86 -14.77
C GLU A 79 10.06 12.25 -15.11
N PRO A 80 10.12 10.97 -15.55
CA PRO A 80 11.37 10.25 -15.78
C PRO A 80 12.36 10.94 -16.74
N LEU A 81 11.87 11.68 -17.74
CA LEU A 81 12.74 12.36 -18.70
C LEU A 81 13.42 13.58 -18.08
N GLU A 82 12.74 14.32 -17.21
CA GLU A 82 13.32 15.46 -16.47
C GLU A 82 14.35 14.96 -15.45
N ASP A 83 14.05 13.87 -14.74
CA ASP A 83 14.97 13.21 -13.82
C ASP A 83 16.25 12.73 -14.52
N TYR A 84 16.11 12.13 -15.71
CA TYR A 84 17.23 11.73 -16.54
C TYR A 84 18.06 12.93 -17.01
N ASP A 85 17.41 13.99 -17.51
CA ASP A 85 18.11 15.17 -18.01
C ASP A 85 18.86 15.91 -16.90
N SER A 86 18.28 16.01 -15.69
CA SER A 86 18.97 16.58 -14.55
C SER A 86 20.12 15.68 -14.05
N ILE A 87 19.99 14.35 -14.09
CA ILE A 87 21.10 13.46 -13.70
C ILE A 87 22.23 13.43 -14.73
N VAL A 88 21.91 13.38 -16.03
CA VAL A 88 22.87 13.03 -17.11
C VAL A 88 23.37 14.25 -17.89
N LYS A 89 22.51 15.22 -18.21
CA LYS A 89 22.83 16.32 -19.13
C LYS A 89 23.22 17.61 -18.39
N GLU A 90 22.44 17.99 -17.39
CA GLU A 90 22.64 19.23 -16.64
C GLU A 90 23.98 19.29 -15.89
N GLY A 91 24.37 20.50 -15.49
CA GLY A 91 25.63 20.73 -14.76
C GLY A 91 26.87 20.34 -15.56
N HIS A 92 26.75 20.36 -16.90
CA HIS A 92 27.76 19.88 -17.85
C HIS A 92 28.12 18.39 -17.65
N GLY A 93 27.12 17.56 -17.35
CA GLY A 93 27.27 16.11 -17.13
C GLY A 93 28.03 15.69 -15.87
N ARG A 94 28.54 16.64 -15.06
CA ARG A 94 29.47 16.40 -13.93
C ARG A 94 28.96 15.46 -12.84
N ARG A 95 27.67 15.10 -12.85
CA ARG A 95 27.03 14.21 -11.88
C ARG A 95 27.45 12.75 -12.07
N LEU A 96 27.73 12.35 -13.30
CA LEU A 96 28.19 11.01 -13.68
C LEU A 96 29.63 11.07 -14.20
N PHE A 97 30.38 9.97 -14.05
CA PHE A 97 31.73 9.85 -14.59
C PHE A 97 31.95 8.43 -15.16
N PRO A 98 31.51 8.15 -16.39
CA PRO A 98 31.45 6.79 -16.95
C PRO A 98 32.79 6.04 -17.03
N SER A 99 33.92 6.74 -17.13
CA SER A 99 35.25 6.14 -17.13
C SER A 99 35.77 5.72 -15.74
N ALA A 100 35.11 6.17 -14.67
CA ALA A 100 35.32 5.64 -13.32
C ALA A 100 34.01 5.75 -12.50
N PRO A 101 33.00 4.90 -12.77
CA PRO A 101 31.61 5.09 -12.31
C PRO A 101 31.47 5.33 -10.81
N LYS A 102 32.24 4.62 -9.98
CA LYS A 102 32.28 4.77 -8.51
C LYS A 102 32.73 6.15 -8.02
N LYS A 103 33.33 6.99 -8.87
CA LYS A 103 33.70 8.40 -8.59
C LYS A 103 32.62 9.41 -9.02
N SER A 104 31.53 8.97 -9.64
CA SER A 104 30.39 9.83 -10.00
C SER A 104 29.89 10.60 -8.77
N LEU A 105 29.59 11.90 -8.93
CA LEU A 105 29.04 12.69 -7.82
C LEU A 105 27.70 12.15 -7.33
N LEU A 106 26.88 11.56 -8.22
CA LEU A 106 25.64 10.87 -7.83
C LEU A 106 25.91 9.78 -6.77
N LEU A 107 26.79 8.84 -7.07
CA LEU A 107 27.12 7.72 -6.17
C LEU A 107 27.87 8.20 -4.91
N THR A 108 28.88 9.06 -5.04
CA THR A 108 29.73 9.49 -3.92
C THR A 108 29.03 10.45 -2.94
N LYS A 109 28.02 11.20 -3.38
CA LYS A 109 27.13 11.97 -2.50
C LYS A 109 26.10 11.06 -1.83
N ALA A 110 25.50 10.13 -2.59
CA ALA A 110 24.48 9.23 -2.06
C ALA A 110 25.05 8.24 -1.02
N SER A 111 26.29 7.76 -1.19
CA SER A 111 26.97 6.88 -0.22
C SER A 111 27.59 7.60 0.98
N GLY A 112 27.61 8.94 0.98
CA GLY A 112 28.24 9.77 2.00
C GLY A 112 29.77 9.90 1.91
N GLU A 113 30.42 9.37 0.86
CA GLU A 113 31.87 9.51 0.63
C GLU A 113 32.31 10.96 0.43
N THR A 114 31.46 11.77 -0.19
CA THR A 114 31.62 13.22 -0.32
C THR A 114 30.53 13.90 0.51
N PRO A 115 30.83 14.91 1.35
CA PRO A 115 29.86 15.57 2.22
C PRO A 115 28.56 15.95 1.51
N HIS A 116 27.43 15.49 2.05
CA HIS A 116 26.11 15.62 1.46
C HIS A 116 25.07 15.95 2.56
N GLY A 117 24.33 17.04 2.40
CA GLY A 117 23.35 17.51 3.39
C GLY A 117 22.17 16.54 3.63
N GLY A 118 21.86 15.67 2.67
CA GLY A 118 20.90 14.59 2.88
C GLY A 118 21.41 13.42 3.73
N GLY A 119 22.73 13.34 4.00
CA GLY A 119 23.38 12.20 4.63
C GLY A 119 23.64 11.03 3.67
N ASN A 120 24.02 9.88 4.22
CA ASN A 120 24.13 8.62 3.48
C ASN A 120 22.72 8.06 3.20
N ARG A 121 22.41 7.85 1.92
CA ARG A 121 21.12 7.38 1.39
C ARG A 121 21.26 6.12 0.54
N LEU A 122 22.47 5.81 0.08
CA LEU A 122 22.73 4.68 -0.81
C LEU A 122 24.11 4.07 -0.49
N PRO A 123 24.24 3.29 0.60
CA PRO A 123 25.52 2.75 1.04
C PRO A 123 26.19 1.89 -0.05
N ARG A 124 27.53 1.93 -0.14
CA ARG A 124 28.32 1.23 -1.20
C ARG A 124 27.97 -0.25 -1.40
N GLY A 125 27.60 -0.98 -0.35
CA GLY A 125 27.25 -2.41 -0.42
C GLY A 125 25.80 -2.69 -0.88
N SER A 126 24.94 -1.66 -0.85
CA SER A 126 23.52 -1.79 -1.16
C SER A 126 23.30 -2.27 -2.61
N GLU A 127 22.17 -2.94 -2.83
CA GLU A 127 21.75 -3.36 -4.17
C GLU A 127 21.53 -2.15 -5.07
N GLY A 128 20.90 -1.09 -4.56
CA GLY A 128 20.68 0.15 -5.32
C GLY A 128 21.97 0.87 -5.73
N TYR A 129 23.01 0.91 -4.88
CA TYR A 129 24.32 1.46 -5.28
C TYR A 129 24.90 0.68 -6.46
N ARG A 130 24.87 -0.65 -6.39
CA ARG A 130 25.37 -1.54 -7.46
C ARG A 130 24.54 -1.45 -8.74
N LEU A 131 23.23 -1.27 -8.63
CA LEU A 131 22.32 -1.08 -9.75
C LEU A 131 22.61 0.23 -10.49
N ILE A 132 22.72 1.36 -9.78
CA ILE A 132 23.07 2.65 -10.38
C ILE A 132 24.51 2.64 -10.91
N GLN A 133 25.45 1.96 -10.25
CA GLN A 133 26.80 1.76 -10.78
C GLN A 133 26.77 0.98 -12.11
N LYS A 134 26.01 -0.14 -12.19
CA LYS A 134 25.85 -0.93 -13.43
C LYS A 134 25.22 -0.09 -14.55
N TRP A 135 24.17 0.69 -14.27
CA TRP A 135 23.58 1.61 -15.25
C TRP A 135 24.60 2.62 -15.81
N ILE A 136 25.49 3.15 -14.97
CA ILE A 136 26.56 4.06 -15.42
C ILE A 136 27.61 3.31 -16.26
N GLU A 137 27.94 2.07 -15.88
CA GLU A 137 28.84 1.17 -16.63
C GLU A 137 28.26 0.77 -18.01
N GLU A 138 26.94 0.64 -18.12
CA GLU A 138 26.19 0.41 -19.36
C GLU A 138 25.96 1.68 -20.21
N GLY A 139 26.65 2.79 -19.88
CA GLY A 139 26.62 4.03 -20.66
C GLY A 139 25.52 5.02 -20.26
N SER A 140 24.84 4.80 -19.13
CA SER A 140 23.82 5.71 -18.58
C SER A 140 22.63 5.96 -19.52
N ILE A 141 22.12 4.92 -20.20
CA ILE A 141 21.08 5.03 -21.23
C ILE A 141 19.71 5.38 -20.59
N TYR A 142 18.93 6.26 -21.23
CA TYR A 142 17.57 6.61 -20.78
C TYR A 142 16.58 5.45 -20.94
N ALA A 143 16.42 5.00 -22.19
CA ALA A 143 15.50 3.93 -22.55
C ALA A 143 16.03 3.17 -23.76
N THR A 144 15.97 1.83 -23.71
CA THR A 144 16.35 0.94 -24.83
C THR A 144 15.33 0.91 -25.99
N GLY A 145 14.24 1.69 -25.90
CA GLY A 145 13.17 1.73 -26.90
C GLY A 145 12.27 0.49 -26.94
N LYS A 146 12.52 -0.51 -26.08
CA LYS A 146 11.73 -1.74 -25.93
C LYS A 146 11.33 -2.02 -24.47
N GLU A 147 11.44 -1.03 -23.60
CA GLU A 147 11.22 -1.21 -22.16
C GLU A 147 9.73 -1.38 -21.88
N PRO A 148 9.34 -2.45 -21.18
CA PRO A 148 7.93 -2.71 -20.94
C PRO A 148 7.45 -1.76 -19.84
N THR A 149 6.22 -1.26 -19.98
CA THR A 149 5.66 -0.28 -19.04
C THR A 149 5.05 -0.99 -17.84
N LEU A 150 5.25 -0.42 -16.65
CA LEU A 150 4.69 -0.98 -15.42
C LEU A 150 3.16 -0.83 -15.40
N LEU A 151 2.44 -1.94 -15.45
CA LEU A 151 0.97 -1.96 -15.42
C LEU A 151 0.45 -1.89 -13.99
N SER A 152 0.86 -2.84 -13.14
CA SER A 152 0.44 -2.93 -11.74
C SER A 152 1.59 -3.31 -10.80
N VAL A 153 1.37 -3.02 -9.52
CA VAL A 153 2.14 -3.55 -8.40
C VAL A 153 1.16 -4.28 -7.48
N GLU A 154 1.59 -5.44 -6.98
CA GLU A 154 0.85 -6.29 -6.06
C GLU A 154 1.72 -6.63 -4.85
N VAL A 155 1.09 -6.96 -3.72
CA VAL A 155 1.78 -7.44 -2.52
C VAL A 155 1.16 -8.75 -2.06
N GLN A 156 2.02 -9.68 -1.63
CA GLN A 156 1.62 -10.98 -1.13
C GLN A 156 2.18 -11.18 0.30
N PRO A 157 1.33 -11.51 1.29
CA PRO A 157 -0.13 -11.44 1.24
C PRO A 157 -0.67 -10.01 1.02
N GLU A 158 -1.89 -9.87 0.47
CA GLU A 158 -2.62 -8.58 0.48
C GLU A 158 -3.19 -8.30 1.89
N ARG A 159 -3.61 -9.35 2.60
CA ARG A 159 -4.19 -9.28 3.94
C ARG A 159 -3.73 -10.45 4.79
N GLY A 160 -3.49 -10.20 6.06
CA GLY A 160 -3.09 -11.22 7.02
C GLY A 160 -3.70 -10.98 8.39
N LEU A 161 -3.97 -12.05 9.13
CA LEU A 161 -4.14 -11.99 10.57
C LEU A 161 -2.76 -12.27 11.18
N VAL A 162 -2.23 -11.33 11.96
CA VAL A 162 -0.88 -11.38 12.52
C VAL A 162 -0.98 -11.04 14.00
N SER A 163 -0.44 -11.88 14.89
CA SER A 163 -0.59 -11.68 16.33
C SER A 163 0.33 -10.57 16.84
N MET A 164 0.02 -10.05 18.04
CA MET A 164 0.88 -9.08 18.71
C MET A 164 2.28 -9.67 18.96
N GLY A 165 3.32 -8.95 18.55
CA GLY A 165 4.71 -9.41 18.61
C GLY A 165 5.19 -10.31 17.46
N GLU A 166 4.32 -10.72 16.53
CA GLU A 166 4.70 -11.53 15.35
C GLU A 166 5.21 -10.68 14.17
N GLU A 167 5.81 -11.35 13.18
CA GLU A 167 6.39 -10.73 11.99
C GLU A 167 5.81 -11.36 10.71
N GLN A 168 5.55 -10.53 9.70
CA GLN A 168 5.03 -10.92 8.39
C GLN A 168 5.97 -10.41 7.30
N GLN A 169 6.67 -11.31 6.62
CA GLN A 169 7.41 -10.97 5.40
C GLN A 169 6.41 -10.72 4.26
N LEU A 170 6.52 -9.56 3.61
CA LEU A 170 5.80 -9.24 2.38
C LEU A 170 6.65 -9.56 1.16
N LYS A 171 6.01 -9.98 0.07
CA LYS A 171 6.61 -10.05 -1.26
C LYS A 171 5.92 -9.03 -2.17
N ALA A 172 6.68 -8.08 -2.70
CA ALA A 172 6.18 -7.10 -3.65
C ALA A 172 6.46 -7.55 -5.09
N ILE A 173 5.47 -7.44 -5.97
CA ILE A 173 5.50 -7.97 -7.33
C ILE A 173 5.09 -6.88 -8.32
N ALA A 174 5.88 -6.69 -9.37
CA ALA A 174 5.58 -5.80 -10.48
C ALA A 174 5.14 -6.61 -11.71
N LYS A 175 4.12 -6.14 -12.44
CA LYS A 175 3.65 -6.72 -13.71
C LYS A 175 3.75 -5.70 -14.83
N TYR A 176 4.34 -6.09 -15.97
CA TYR A 176 4.67 -5.17 -17.06
C TYR A 176 3.93 -5.51 -18.37
N SER A 177 3.98 -4.58 -19.33
CA SER A 177 3.23 -4.64 -20.59
C SER A 177 3.65 -5.74 -21.56
N ASP A 178 4.83 -6.34 -21.38
CA ASP A 178 5.30 -7.53 -22.10
C ASP A 178 4.83 -8.85 -21.47
N GLY A 179 4.06 -8.79 -20.37
CA GLY A 179 3.66 -9.93 -19.57
C GLY A 179 4.73 -10.40 -18.58
N SER A 180 5.89 -9.73 -18.50
CA SER A 180 6.92 -10.07 -17.50
C SER A 180 6.47 -9.70 -16.09
N VAL A 181 6.97 -10.48 -15.13
CA VAL A 181 6.65 -10.35 -13.70
C VAL A 181 7.96 -10.32 -12.93
N ARG A 182 8.21 -9.27 -12.15
CA ARG A 182 9.44 -9.09 -11.36
C ARG A 182 9.14 -9.12 -9.86
N ASP A 183 10.00 -9.77 -9.10
CA ASP A 183 10.06 -9.60 -7.65
C ASP A 183 10.77 -8.27 -7.34
N ILE A 184 10.01 -7.30 -6.85
CA ILE A 184 10.49 -5.96 -6.51
C ILE A 184 10.60 -5.77 -5.00
N THR A 185 10.54 -6.84 -4.19
CA THR A 185 10.51 -6.77 -2.71
C THR A 185 11.65 -5.93 -2.15
N ARG A 186 12.83 -6.00 -2.77
CA ARG A 186 14.03 -5.23 -2.39
C ARG A 186 14.11 -3.83 -3.02
N LEU A 187 13.30 -3.51 -4.02
CA LEU A 187 13.26 -2.20 -4.70
C LEU A 187 12.05 -1.33 -4.31
N ALA A 188 10.98 -1.92 -3.79
CA ALA A 188 9.80 -1.19 -3.30
C ALA A 188 10.10 -0.39 -2.03
N LEU A 189 9.39 0.72 -1.86
CA LEU A 189 9.34 1.53 -0.63
C LEU A 189 8.13 1.10 0.21
N TYR A 190 8.34 0.91 1.52
CA TYR A 190 7.30 0.47 2.45
C TYR A 190 6.98 1.57 3.47
N GLU A 191 5.70 1.84 3.69
CA GLU A 191 5.22 2.85 4.65
C GLU A 191 4.04 2.31 5.48
N SER A 192 4.26 2.02 6.77
CA SER A 192 3.18 1.76 7.72
C SER A 192 2.45 3.06 8.08
N ASN A 193 1.10 3.04 8.05
CA ASN A 193 0.27 4.17 8.45
C ASN A 193 0.22 4.40 9.97
N LEU A 194 0.54 3.37 10.78
CA LEU A 194 0.57 3.42 12.25
C LEU A 194 1.82 2.69 12.76
N LYS A 195 2.98 3.38 12.70
CA LYS A 195 4.30 2.83 13.07
C LYS A 195 4.42 2.36 14.52
N ASN A 196 3.51 2.78 15.41
CA ASN A 196 3.42 2.31 16.78
C ASN A 196 2.54 1.05 16.95
N MET A 197 1.81 0.64 15.92
CA MET A 197 1.02 -0.60 15.88
C MET A 197 1.78 -1.70 15.12
N ALA A 198 2.40 -1.35 13.99
CA ALA A 198 3.39 -2.18 13.33
C ALA A 198 4.39 -1.33 12.55
N ASP A 199 5.68 -1.66 12.61
CA ASP A 199 6.71 -1.09 11.77
C ASP A 199 7.04 -1.99 10.56
N VAL A 200 7.82 -1.49 9.62
CA VAL A 200 8.20 -2.24 8.41
C VAL A 200 9.61 -1.85 7.97
N SER A 201 10.42 -2.88 7.71
CA SER A 201 11.79 -2.76 7.21
C SER A 201 11.85 -2.39 5.72
N GLU A 202 13.02 -1.94 5.26
CA GLU A 202 13.28 -1.75 3.83
C GLU A 202 13.15 -3.06 3.02
N GLN A 203 13.21 -4.21 3.67
CA GLN A 203 13.13 -5.54 3.05
C GLN A 203 11.70 -6.08 3.00
N GLY A 204 10.69 -5.31 3.44
CA GLY A 204 9.28 -5.72 3.44
C GLY A 204 8.89 -6.67 4.58
N LEU A 205 9.79 -6.93 5.54
CA LEU A 205 9.42 -7.57 6.81
C LEU A 205 8.66 -6.55 7.65
N VAL A 206 7.38 -6.83 7.91
CA VAL A 206 6.50 -6.10 8.83
C VAL A 206 6.61 -6.74 10.21
N LYS A 207 6.67 -5.93 11.26
CA LYS A 207 6.74 -6.38 12.65
C LYS A 207 5.61 -5.74 13.45
N VAL A 208 4.79 -6.57 14.09
CA VAL A 208 3.64 -6.13 14.88
C VAL A 208 4.07 -5.88 16.34
N HIS A 209 3.50 -4.86 16.96
CA HIS A 209 3.76 -4.49 18.36
C HIS A 209 2.65 -5.02 19.27
N ASP A 210 2.31 -4.30 20.33
CA ASP A 210 1.37 -4.66 21.40
C ASP A 210 0.00 -3.97 21.29
N ILE A 211 -0.27 -3.28 20.18
CA ILE A 211 -1.52 -2.55 19.94
C ILE A 211 -2.44 -3.36 18.99
N PRO A 212 -3.63 -3.81 19.43
CA PRO A 212 -4.59 -4.49 18.56
C PRO A 212 -5.33 -3.50 17.66
N GLY A 213 -5.79 -3.97 16.48
CA GLY A 213 -6.50 -3.15 15.51
C GLY A 213 -6.21 -3.56 14.06
N LYS A 214 -6.31 -2.60 13.14
CA LYS A 214 -5.88 -2.77 11.74
C LYS A 214 -4.86 -1.72 11.34
N VAL A 215 -3.76 -2.19 10.77
CA VAL A 215 -2.67 -1.38 10.22
C VAL A 215 -2.53 -1.66 8.73
N ALA A 216 -2.22 -0.62 7.97
CA ALA A 216 -2.01 -0.68 6.54
C ALA A 216 -0.55 -0.33 6.23
N VAL A 217 0.14 -1.25 5.56
CA VAL A 217 1.48 -1.04 5.02
C VAL A 217 1.35 -0.77 3.53
N MET A 218 1.61 0.48 3.15
CA MET A 218 1.63 0.90 1.76
C MET A 218 2.94 0.46 1.10
N VAL A 219 2.85 -0.10 -0.10
CA VAL A 219 3.97 -0.59 -0.90
C VAL A 219 4.02 0.21 -2.19
N ARG A 220 5.04 1.05 -2.36
CA ARG A 220 5.21 1.94 -3.51
C ARG A 220 6.34 1.48 -4.42
N TYR A 221 6.10 1.50 -5.73
CA TYR A 221 7.14 1.28 -6.74
C TYR A 221 6.71 1.93 -8.07
N HIS A 222 7.58 2.79 -8.61
CA HIS A 222 7.42 3.52 -9.88
C HIS A 222 5.98 4.04 -10.15
N GLY A 223 5.52 4.94 -9.29
CA GLY A 223 4.17 5.57 -9.37
C GLY A 223 2.99 4.66 -9.03
N LYS A 224 3.16 3.33 -8.93
CA LYS A 224 2.12 2.38 -8.52
C LYS A 224 2.16 2.13 -7.02
N ILE A 225 1.03 1.68 -6.49
CA ILE A 225 0.80 1.42 -5.08
C ILE A 225 0.08 0.07 -4.92
N ALA A 226 0.57 -0.78 -4.02
CA ALA A 226 -0.20 -1.85 -3.39
C ALA A 226 -0.31 -1.58 -1.88
N VAL A 227 -1.21 -2.29 -1.19
CA VAL A 227 -1.40 -2.15 0.26
C VAL A 227 -1.51 -3.53 0.88
N PHE A 228 -0.68 -3.81 1.89
CA PHE A 228 -0.89 -4.93 2.81
C PHE A 228 -1.72 -4.44 4.00
N THR A 229 -2.74 -5.20 4.40
CA THR A 229 -3.54 -4.93 5.61
C THR A 229 -3.37 -6.04 6.62
N ALA A 230 -2.78 -5.73 7.79
CA ALA A 230 -2.78 -6.65 8.92
C ALA A 230 -4.00 -6.40 9.83
N ALA A 231 -4.72 -7.46 10.15
CA ALA A 231 -5.60 -7.52 11.30
C ALA A 231 -4.80 -8.07 12.50
N ILE A 232 -4.79 -7.32 13.60
CA ILE A 232 -4.05 -7.63 14.82
C ILE A 232 -5.08 -7.87 15.92
N PRO A 233 -5.42 -9.12 16.25
CA PRO A 233 -6.50 -9.38 17.19
C PRO A 233 -6.12 -9.02 18.63
N LEU A 234 -7.09 -8.47 19.38
CA LEU A 234 -7.07 -8.42 20.83
C LEU A 234 -7.20 -9.83 21.45
N GLY A 235 -7.80 -10.77 20.71
CA GLY A 235 -7.93 -12.17 21.12
C GLY A 235 -9.04 -12.45 22.15
N ALA A 236 -9.88 -11.48 22.50
CA ALA A 236 -10.98 -11.71 23.44
C ALA A 236 -12.15 -12.48 22.77
N PRO A 237 -12.76 -13.46 23.46
CA PRO A 237 -13.78 -14.32 22.85
C PRO A 237 -15.11 -13.60 22.65
N ILE A 238 -15.55 -13.49 21.39
CA ILE A 238 -16.84 -12.91 21.03
C ILE A 238 -17.91 -14.00 21.05
N GLN A 239 -18.63 -14.07 22.17
CA GLN A 239 -19.72 -15.03 22.37
C GLN A 239 -20.99 -14.65 21.56
N SER A 240 -21.23 -13.35 21.37
CA SER A 240 -22.37 -12.82 20.65
C SER A 240 -22.08 -11.41 20.11
N VAL A 241 -22.75 -11.04 19.01
CA VAL A 241 -22.89 -9.64 18.57
C VAL A 241 -24.37 -9.25 18.62
N PRO A 242 -24.72 -7.95 18.72
CA PRO A 242 -26.10 -7.48 18.56
C PRO A 242 -26.71 -7.90 17.22
N ALA A 243 -28.03 -7.80 17.10
CA ALA A 243 -28.71 -7.94 15.81
C ALA A 243 -28.29 -6.80 14.86
N GLU A 244 -28.01 -7.15 13.60
CA GLU A 244 -27.74 -6.17 12.53
C GLU A 244 -29.03 -5.39 12.22
N LYS A 245 -29.03 -4.06 12.40
CA LYS A 245 -30.12 -3.18 11.94
C LYS A 245 -29.95 -2.81 10.46
N ASN A 246 -28.72 -2.71 9.98
CA ASN A 246 -28.39 -2.21 8.64
C ASN A 246 -27.11 -2.87 8.06
N PHE A 247 -26.78 -2.56 6.81
CA PHE A 247 -25.62 -3.15 6.11
C PHE A 247 -24.26 -2.74 6.70
N ILE A 248 -24.16 -1.59 7.38
CA ILE A 248 -22.94 -1.12 8.04
C ILE A 248 -22.64 -1.99 9.26
N ASP A 249 -23.66 -2.34 10.05
CA ASP A 249 -23.52 -3.21 11.23
C ASP A 249 -22.89 -4.56 10.85
N LYS A 250 -23.29 -5.14 9.72
CA LYS A 250 -22.69 -6.36 9.17
C LYS A 250 -21.17 -6.24 8.98
N HIS A 251 -20.71 -5.13 8.42
CA HIS A 251 -19.28 -4.88 8.22
C HIS A 251 -18.55 -4.57 9.54
N VAL A 252 -19.18 -3.82 10.45
CA VAL A 252 -18.65 -3.53 11.79
C VAL A 252 -18.51 -4.81 12.60
N PHE A 253 -19.54 -5.66 12.67
CA PHE A 253 -19.53 -6.91 13.42
C PHE A 253 -18.61 -7.96 12.80
N ALA A 254 -18.44 -8.00 11.47
CA ALA A 254 -17.42 -8.82 10.83
C ALA A 254 -16.00 -8.37 11.25
N ASN A 255 -15.73 -7.06 11.23
CA ASN A 255 -14.44 -6.49 11.64
C ASN A 255 -14.15 -6.70 13.15
N LEU A 256 -15.17 -6.57 14.02
CA LEU A 256 -15.05 -6.86 15.45
C LEU A 256 -14.73 -8.35 15.69
N LYS A 257 -15.41 -9.27 14.97
CA LYS A 257 -15.16 -10.72 15.01
C LYS A 257 -13.72 -11.06 14.60
N GLU A 258 -13.24 -10.48 13.50
CA GLU A 258 -11.87 -10.66 12.98
C GLU A 258 -10.80 -10.18 13.97
N LEU A 259 -11.09 -9.13 14.75
CA LEU A 259 -10.17 -8.55 15.73
C LEU A 259 -10.32 -9.11 17.15
N GLY A 260 -11.30 -9.97 17.43
CA GLY A 260 -11.57 -10.42 18.80
C GLY A 260 -11.87 -9.27 19.77
N ILE A 261 -12.61 -8.24 19.30
CA ILE A 261 -13.05 -7.09 20.11
C ILE A 261 -14.57 -7.19 20.37
N PRO A 262 -15.01 -7.47 21.61
CA PRO A 262 -16.43 -7.50 21.94
C PRO A 262 -17.13 -6.16 21.68
N PRO A 263 -18.33 -6.16 21.06
CA PRO A 263 -19.11 -4.93 20.90
C PRO A 263 -19.54 -4.37 22.25
N SER A 264 -19.55 -3.04 22.38
CA SER A 264 -20.09 -2.36 23.56
C SER A 264 -21.60 -2.64 23.72
N PRO A 265 -22.12 -2.70 24.96
CA PRO A 265 -23.56 -2.82 25.18
C PRO A 265 -24.32 -1.61 24.64
N VAL A 266 -25.60 -1.81 24.31
CA VAL A 266 -26.50 -0.73 23.88
C VAL A 266 -26.63 0.29 25.02
N CYS A 267 -26.22 1.53 24.76
CA CYS A 267 -26.31 2.61 25.74
C CYS A 267 -27.77 3.04 26.02
N ASP A 268 -27.98 3.60 27.20
CA ASP A 268 -29.26 4.17 27.64
C ASP A 268 -29.71 5.36 26.77
N ASP A 269 -30.97 5.76 26.92
CA ASP A 269 -31.58 6.82 26.10
C ASP A 269 -30.93 8.21 26.29
N ALA A 270 -30.50 8.57 27.50
CA ALA A 270 -29.88 9.88 27.73
C ALA A 270 -28.46 9.93 27.13
N THR A 271 -27.67 8.85 27.28
CA THR A 271 -26.38 8.69 26.60
C THR A 271 -26.52 8.65 25.09
N PHE A 272 -27.53 7.94 24.56
CA PHE A 272 -27.82 7.89 23.13
C PHE A 272 -28.14 9.28 22.59
N LEU A 273 -29.10 10.00 23.18
CA LEU A 273 -29.50 11.33 22.74
C LEU A 273 -28.30 12.30 22.76
N ARG A 274 -27.52 12.29 23.86
CA ARG A 274 -26.35 13.18 23.98
C ARG A 274 -25.31 12.92 22.89
N ARG A 275 -25.05 11.65 22.55
CA ARG A 275 -24.09 11.29 21.48
C ARG A 275 -24.62 11.69 20.11
N VAL A 276 -25.83 11.27 19.76
CA VAL A 276 -26.39 11.49 18.42
C VAL A 276 -26.58 12.98 18.07
N THR A 277 -26.96 13.83 19.03
CA THR A 277 -27.01 15.29 18.80
C THR A 277 -25.62 15.92 18.66
N LEU A 278 -24.60 15.43 19.37
CA LEU A 278 -23.22 15.90 19.18
C LEU A 278 -22.63 15.47 17.83
N ASP A 279 -22.88 14.22 17.41
CA ASP A 279 -22.33 13.66 16.17
C ASP A 279 -22.98 14.25 14.92
N ILE A 280 -24.31 14.43 14.94
CA ILE A 280 -25.11 14.98 13.83
C ILE A 280 -25.12 16.52 13.81
N CYS A 281 -25.28 17.18 14.96
CA CYS A 281 -25.54 18.63 15.03
C CYS A 281 -24.46 19.46 15.76
N GLY A 282 -23.39 18.84 16.28
CA GLY A 282 -22.26 19.56 16.88
C GLY A 282 -22.57 20.26 18.21
N ARG A 283 -23.73 19.96 18.81
CA ARG A 283 -24.22 20.58 20.05
C ARG A 283 -24.78 19.53 21.01
N PHE A 284 -25.01 19.94 22.26
CA PHE A 284 -25.82 19.15 23.17
C PHE A 284 -27.31 19.21 22.79
N PRO A 285 -28.12 18.19 23.17
CA PRO A 285 -29.57 18.31 23.13
C PRO A 285 -30.02 19.42 24.09
N THR A 286 -31.04 20.16 23.69
CA THR A 286 -31.72 21.13 24.56
C THR A 286 -32.54 20.41 25.64
N GLN A 287 -32.91 21.13 26.69
CA GLN A 287 -33.81 20.62 27.73
C GLN A 287 -35.11 20.07 27.12
N LYS A 288 -35.76 20.83 26.23
CA LYS A 288 -37.02 20.43 25.58
C LYS A 288 -36.88 19.17 24.71
N GLU A 289 -35.80 19.04 23.94
CA GLU A 289 -35.52 17.82 23.17
C GLU A 289 -35.30 16.62 24.10
N THR A 290 -34.61 16.83 25.22
CA THR A 290 -34.33 15.79 26.23
C THR A 290 -35.58 15.32 26.94
N GLU A 291 -36.42 16.25 27.41
CA GLU A 291 -37.70 15.95 28.07
C GLU A 291 -38.64 15.18 27.13
N ALA A 292 -38.80 15.64 25.89
CA ALA A 292 -39.67 14.97 24.91
C ALA A 292 -39.17 13.56 24.53
N PHE A 293 -37.86 13.38 24.35
CA PHE A 293 -37.27 12.10 23.98
C PHE A 293 -37.30 11.07 25.12
N LEU A 294 -37.07 11.51 26.36
CA LEU A 294 -37.12 10.62 27.54
C LEU A 294 -38.56 10.28 27.94
N ALA A 295 -39.53 11.19 27.73
CA ALA A 295 -40.94 10.90 27.95
C ALA A 295 -41.57 9.99 26.88
N SER A 296 -40.97 9.88 25.69
CA SER A 296 -41.50 9.02 24.62
C SER A 296 -41.29 7.53 24.92
N THR A 297 -42.35 6.75 24.70
CA THR A 297 -42.39 5.29 24.80
C THR A 297 -42.45 4.60 23.43
N ASP A 298 -42.34 5.34 22.32
CA ASP A 298 -42.31 4.77 20.97
C ASP A 298 -41.02 3.96 20.76
N ALA A 299 -41.16 2.70 20.33
CA ALA A 299 -40.06 1.79 20.03
C ALA A 299 -39.08 2.36 18.97
N ASN A 300 -39.58 3.22 18.07
CA ASN A 300 -38.84 3.83 16.97
C ASN A 300 -38.25 5.21 17.32
N LYS A 301 -38.42 5.71 18.56
CA LYS A 301 -38.01 7.09 18.92
C LYS A 301 -36.54 7.41 18.63
N ARG A 302 -35.65 6.41 18.73
CA ARG A 302 -34.22 6.56 18.41
C ARG A 302 -33.96 6.84 16.94
N ASP A 303 -34.75 6.24 16.06
CA ASP A 303 -34.62 6.42 14.62
C ASP A 303 -35.35 7.72 14.20
N GLN A 304 -36.50 8.04 14.82
CA GLN A 304 -37.20 9.33 14.65
C GLN A 304 -36.37 10.55 15.05
N VAL A 305 -35.58 10.48 16.14
CA VAL A 305 -34.72 11.61 16.55
C VAL A 305 -33.51 11.78 15.62
N VAL A 306 -32.97 10.69 15.05
CA VAL A 306 -31.95 10.77 13.99
C VAL A 306 -32.50 11.54 12.79
N GLU A 307 -33.66 11.14 12.27
CA GLU A 307 -34.34 11.82 11.15
C GLU A 307 -34.60 13.32 11.45
N THR A 308 -35.01 13.64 12.68
CA THR A 308 -35.28 15.02 13.11
C THR A 308 -34.01 15.87 13.20
N LEU A 309 -32.90 15.27 13.65
CA LEU A 309 -31.60 15.96 13.77
C LEU A 309 -30.97 16.20 12.39
N LEU A 310 -31.03 15.20 11.49
CA LEU A 310 -30.56 15.32 10.11
C LEU A 310 -31.33 16.39 9.33
N ARG A 311 -32.65 16.49 9.48
CA ARG A 311 -33.46 17.55 8.85
C ARG A 311 -33.36 18.92 9.54
N SER A 312 -32.49 19.08 10.54
CA SER A 312 -32.29 20.36 11.23
C SER A 312 -31.17 21.20 10.59
N PRO A 313 -31.26 22.55 10.61
CA PRO A 313 -30.20 23.43 10.13
C PRO A 313 -28.81 23.12 10.73
N ASN A 314 -28.77 22.76 12.02
CA ASN A 314 -27.55 22.43 12.74
C ASN A 314 -26.74 21.30 12.10
N TYR A 315 -27.40 20.31 11.46
CA TYR A 315 -26.71 19.25 10.72
C TYR A 315 -25.91 19.82 9.57
N ALA A 316 -26.57 20.59 8.70
CA ALA A 316 -25.94 21.20 7.54
C ALA A 316 -24.86 22.23 7.93
N ASP A 317 -25.10 23.06 8.95
CA ASP A 317 -24.13 24.03 9.46
C ASP A 317 -22.87 23.32 10.00
N TYR A 318 -23.05 22.26 10.78
CA TYR A 318 -21.94 21.49 11.35
C TYR A 318 -21.17 20.67 10.30
N PHE A 319 -21.87 20.01 9.36
CA PHE A 319 -21.21 19.23 8.31
C PHE A 319 -20.56 20.11 7.24
N ALA A 320 -21.12 21.29 6.89
CA ALA A 320 -20.42 22.26 6.06
C ALA A 320 -19.13 22.76 6.73
N SER A 321 -19.16 22.97 8.05
CA SER A 321 -17.97 23.30 8.85
C SER A 321 -16.93 22.17 8.84
N LYS A 322 -17.35 20.89 8.93
CA LYS A 322 -16.46 19.72 8.80
C LYS A 322 -15.85 19.58 7.40
N TRP A 323 -16.64 19.80 6.35
CA TRP A 323 -16.19 19.65 4.96
C TRP A 323 -15.31 20.80 4.47
N THR A 324 -15.48 22.01 4.99
CA THR A 324 -14.68 23.21 4.64
C THR A 324 -13.16 22.96 4.60
N PRO A 325 -12.49 22.43 5.64
CA PRO A 325 -11.06 22.12 5.58
C PRO A 325 -10.73 20.94 4.65
N VAL A 326 -11.59 19.92 4.58
CA VAL A 326 -11.37 18.72 3.75
C VAL A 326 -11.38 19.06 2.26
N LEU A 327 -12.33 19.89 1.84
CA LEU A 327 -12.46 20.43 0.47
C LEU A 327 -11.54 21.65 0.22
N LYS A 328 -10.65 21.97 1.17
CA LYS A 328 -9.70 23.10 1.11
C LYS A 328 -10.36 24.46 0.83
N ASN A 329 -11.60 24.66 1.29
CA ASN A 329 -12.31 25.93 1.18
C ASN A 329 -11.68 26.98 2.11
N ARG A 330 -10.61 27.61 1.65
CA ARG A 330 -9.79 28.59 2.38
C ARG A 330 -9.80 29.94 1.67
N ARG A 331 -9.15 30.93 2.29
CA ARG A 331 -8.87 32.24 1.69
C ARG A 331 -7.37 32.48 1.79
N ASP A 332 -6.72 32.62 0.64
CA ASP A 332 -5.30 32.97 0.52
C ASP A 332 -5.12 34.48 0.24
N ALA A 333 -6.12 35.12 -0.36
CA ALA A 333 -6.20 36.55 -0.63
C ALA A 333 -7.59 37.14 -0.30
N ALA A 334 -7.68 38.47 -0.24
CA ALA A 334 -8.93 39.18 0.04
C ALA A 334 -10.00 39.02 -1.06
N SER A 335 -9.59 38.70 -2.29
CA SER A 335 -10.46 38.30 -3.40
C SER A 335 -11.37 37.11 -3.07
N ASP A 336 -10.87 36.22 -2.22
CA ASP A 336 -11.43 34.88 -2.04
C ASP A 336 -12.62 34.88 -1.08
N ILE A 337 -12.92 36.03 -0.46
CA ILE A 337 -14.00 36.15 0.54
C ILE A 337 -15.35 35.73 -0.06
N THR A 338 -15.70 36.23 -1.25
CA THR A 338 -16.99 35.96 -1.88
C THR A 338 -17.13 34.50 -2.32
N SER A 339 -16.09 33.93 -2.93
CA SER A 339 -16.09 32.52 -3.36
C SER A 339 -16.06 31.55 -2.18
N ASN A 340 -15.31 31.87 -1.11
CA ASN A 340 -15.25 31.07 0.11
C ASN A 340 -16.61 30.96 0.82
N PHE A 341 -17.32 32.08 0.96
CA PHE A 341 -18.68 32.10 1.51
C PHE A 341 -19.69 31.42 0.56
N ALA A 342 -19.64 31.68 -0.74
CA ALA A 342 -20.54 31.05 -1.71
C ALA A 342 -20.39 29.52 -1.74
N PHE A 343 -19.14 29.00 -1.67
CA PHE A 343 -18.89 27.56 -1.64
C PHE A 343 -19.31 26.94 -0.30
N HIS A 344 -19.10 27.62 0.84
CA HIS A 344 -19.64 27.16 2.13
C HIS A 344 -21.18 27.09 2.11
N ALA A 345 -21.86 28.13 1.61
CA ALA A 345 -23.31 28.14 1.46
C ALA A 345 -23.79 27.01 0.55
N TRP A 346 -23.13 26.78 -0.59
CA TRP A 346 -23.46 25.67 -1.47
C TRP A 346 -23.31 24.30 -0.80
N ILE A 347 -22.24 24.04 -0.03
CA ILE A 347 -22.07 22.78 0.72
C ILE A 347 -23.24 22.61 1.72
N ARG A 348 -23.51 23.65 2.51
CA ARG A 348 -24.57 23.68 3.52
C ARG A 348 -25.96 23.43 2.92
N ASP A 349 -26.31 24.15 1.86
CA ASP A 349 -27.64 24.07 1.27
C ASP A 349 -27.82 22.75 0.48
N SER A 350 -26.73 22.20 -0.08
CA SER A 350 -26.72 20.83 -0.62
C SER A 350 -26.95 19.78 0.47
N LEU A 351 -26.39 19.96 1.68
CA LEU A 351 -26.65 19.08 2.82
C LEU A 351 -28.09 19.18 3.31
N LEU A 352 -28.74 20.35 3.25
CA LEU A 352 -30.17 20.50 3.58
C LEU A 352 -31.10 19.86 2.54
N ALA A 353 -30.72 19.88 1.26
CA ALA A 353 -31.55 19.42 0.16
C ALA A 353 -31.56 17.89 -0.04
N ASN A 354 -30.72 17.13 0.66
CA ASN A 354 -30.48 15.69 0.42
C ASN A 354 -30.58 14.86 1.72
N VAL A 355 -31.73 14.95 2.43
CA VAL A 355 -32.03 14.24 3.70
C VAL A 355 -33.46 13.65 3.75
#